data_AF-A0A967F441-F1
#
_entry.id   AF-A0A967F441-F1
#
_cell.length_a   1.000
_cell.length_b   1.000
_cell.length_c   1.000
_cell.angle_alpha   90.00
_cell.angle_beta   90.00
_cell.angle_gamma   90.00
#
_symmetry.space_group_name_H-M   'P 1'
#
loop_
_entity.id
_entity.type
_entity.pdbx_description
1 polymer ?
#
loop_
_entity_poly.entity_id
_entity_poly.type
_entity_poly.pdbx_seq_one_letter_code
_entity_poly.pdbx_strand_id
1 'polypeptide(L)'
;MLDHRETSRRRRKTVAWLAAAASLVLVVGLVLRPDGPGGALPDRALEQVAATQDVAGASQSNEDTVSELIAMSQILEGQLRNLRESTGSIPADSAAYVAELQDLVAQVDSELSMTPDSVNLWGQRVNLLLDLAQIYQHQWEREYGRMASL
;
A
#
# COMPACT_ATOMS: atom_id res chain seq x y z
N MET A 1 -41.30 -17.16 -48.17
CA MET A 1 -41.27 -18.56 -47.71
C MET A 1 -40.32 -18.59 -46.51
N LEU A 2 -40.88 -18.57 -45.30
CA LEU A 2 -40.34 -18.98 -43.97
C LEU A 2 -38.89 -18.54 -43.65
N ASP A 3 -38.66 -17.43 -42.94
CA ASP A 3 -38.75 -17.27 -41.47
C ASP A 3 -37.85 -18.26 -40.69
N HIS A 4 -36.67 -17.80 -40.26
CA HIS A 4 -35.84 -18.42 -39.24
C HIS A 4 -35.24 -17.36 -38.30
N ARG A 5 -36.12 -16.87 -37.43
CA ARG A 5 -35.93 -16.57 -36.01
C ARG A 5 -34.50 -16.37 -35.48
N GLU A 6 -34.28 -15.13 -35.05
CA GLU A 6 -33.47 -14.75 -33.90
C GLU A 6 -33.52 -15.77 -32.76
N THR A 7 -32.36 -16.15 -32.23
CA THR A 7 -32.24 -16.48 -30.81
C THR A 7 -31.06 -15.74 -30.20
N SER A 8 -31.38 -14.61 -29.58
CA SER A 8 -30.53 -13.87 -28.67
C SER A 8 -30.01 -14.78 -27.55
N ARG A 9 -28.70 -14.99 -27.44
CA ARG A 9 -28.10 -15.44 -26.17
C ARG A 9 -27.70 -14.24 -25.34
N ARG A 10 -28.69 -13.66 -24.66
CA ARG A 10 -28.51 -12.82 -23.48
C ARG A 10 -27.75 -13.64 -22.42
N ARG A 11 -26.44 -13.44 -22.27
CA ARG A 11 -25.73 -13.85 -21.05
C ARG A 11 -26.11 -12.88 -19.96
N ARG A 12 -27.02 -13.34 -19.09
CA ARG A 12 -27.50 -12.59 -17.92
C ARG A 12 -26.34 -12.39 -16.94
N LYS A 13 -26.32 -11.18 -16.40
CA LYS A 13 -25.50 -10.68 -15.30
C LYS A 13 -25.60 -11.60 -14.08
N THR A 14 -24.46 -11.95 -13.49
CA THR A 14 -24.38 -12.25 -12.06
C THR A 14 -23.58 -11.13 -11.43
N VAL A 15 -24.33 -10.16 -10.91
CA VAL A 15 -23.89 -9.20 -9.92
C VAL A 15 -23.65 -10.01 -8.64
N ALA A 16 -22.38 -10.21 -8.27
CA ALA A 16 -22.02 -10.66 -6.94
C ALA A 16 -21.61 -9.44 -6.13
N TRP A 17 -22.60 -8.78 -5.53
CA TRP A 17 -22.37 -7.90 -4.39
C TRP A 17 -21.97 -8.77 -3.20
N LEU A 18 -20.70 -8.76 -2.82
CA LEU A 18 -20.26 -9.24 -1.52
C LEU A 18 -20.10 -8.02 -0.61
N ALA A 19 -21.14 -7.83 0.21
CA ALA A 19 -21.19 -6.85 1.26
C ALA A 19 -20.14 -7.14 2.34
N ALA A 20 -19.56 -6.04 2.82
CA ALA A 20 -18.99 -5.81 4.14
C ALA A 20 -18.96 -6.98 5.15
N ALA A 21 -17.76 -7.34 5.57
CA ALA A 21 -17.44 -7.69 6.95
C ALA A 21 -16.08 -7.01 7.23
N ALA A 22 -16.05 -5.85 7.88
CA ALA A 22 -16.09 -5.69 9.33
C ALA A 22 -14.90 -6.40 10.02
N SER A 23 -13.98 -5.57 10.50
CA SER A 23 -13.10 -5.77 11.64
C SER A 23 -12.01 -6.83 11.54
N LEU A 24 -10.77 -6.35 11.43
CA LEU A 24 -9.64 -6.98 12.10
C LEU A 24 -9.17 -6.04 13.21
N VAL A 25 -9.68 -6.34 14.41
CA VAL A 25 -9.22 -5.82 15.69
C VAL A 25 -8.03 -6.69 16.13
N LEU A 26 -7.08 -6.10 16.87
CA LEU A 26 -6.55 -6.58 18.16
C LEU A 26 -5.00 -6.62 18.28
N VAL A 27 -4.55 -5.95 19.36
CA VAL A 27 -3.33 -6.14 20.20
C VAL A 27 -1.97 -5.70 19.66
N VAL A 28 -1.56 -4.47 19.99
CA VAL A 28 -0.24 -4.21 20.61
C VAL A 28 -0.39 -3.02 21.58
N GLY A 29 -1.07 -3.23 22.71
CA GLY A 29 -1.29 -2.17 23.71
C GLY A 29 -1.11 -2.64 25.15
N LEU A 30 -0.34 -3.71 25.39
CA LEU A 30 -0.32 -4.38 26.69
C LEU A 30 1.08 -4.77 27.17
N VAL A 31 2.01 -3.83 27.18
CA VAL A 31 3.21 -3.93 28.02
C VAL A 31 3.51 -2.53 28.53
N LEU A 32 2.89 -2.13 29.65
CA LEU A 32 3.40 -1.19 30.67
C LEU A 32 2.24 -0.81 31.61
N ARG A 33 1.84 -1.75 32.46
CA ARG A 33 1.04 -1.47 33.66
C ARG A 33 1.81 -2.01 34.86
N PRO A 34 2.41 -1.15 35.70
CA PRO A 34 2.72 -1.49 37.07
C PRO A 34 1.52 -1.11 37.97
N ASP A 35 0.83 -2.13 38.51
CA ASP A 35 -0.04 -1.96 39.68
C ASP A 35 0.83 -1.89 40.95
N GLY A 36 0.57 -0.91 41.81
CA GLY A 36 1.17 -0.83 43.15
C GLY A 36 0.74 0.43 43.92
N PRO A 37 -0.02 0.32 45.03
CA PRO A 37 -0.80 1.42 45.62
C PRO A 37 -0.03 2.16 46.72
N GLY A 38 -0.14 3.48 46.75
CA GLY A 38 0.37 4.29 47.85
C GLY A 38 -0.05 5.74 47.69
N GLY A 39 -0.94 6.20 48.56
CA GLY A 39 -1.51 7.54 48.50
C GLY A 39 -0.46 8.64 48.61
N ALA A 40 -0.53 9.60 47.69
CA ALA A 40 -0.10 10.97 47.90
C ALA A 40 -0.95 11.87 46.98
N LEU A 41 -1.48 12.95 47.56
CA LEU A 41 -2.29 13.98 46.90
C LEU A 41 -1.43 14.87 45.96
N PRO A 42 -2.05 15.84 45.27
CA PRO A 42 -2.25 15.88 43.83
C PRO A 42 -1.02 16.36 43.03
N ASP A 43 -0.40 15.48 42.23
CA ASP A 43 0.72 15.82 41.33
C ASP A 43 0.28 15.87 39.85
N ARG A 44 -0.93 16.40 39.59
CA ARG A 44 -1.50 16.44 38.24
C ARG A 44 -0.79 17.39 37.27
N ALA A 45 0.10 18.25 37.75
CA ALA A 45 0.83 19.19 36.91
C ALA A 45 2.09 18.59 36.26
N LEU A 46 2.77 17.64 36.93
CA LEU A 46 3.98 17.00 36.38
C LEU A 46 3.64 15.78 35.52
N GLU A 47 2.57 15.06 35.83
CA GLU A 47 2.09 13.92 35.03
C GLU A 47 1.56 14.36 33.65
N GLN A 48 0.96 15.54 33.56
CA GLN A 48 0.45 16.10 32.31
C GLN A 48 1.58 16.59 31.38
N VAL A 49 2.73 16.99 31.93
CA VAL A 49 3.93 17.38 31.17
C VAL A 49 4.70 16.16 30.65
N ALA A 50 4.77 15.08 31.43
CA ALA A 50 5.34 13.80 30.96
C ALA A 50 4.46 13.14 29.89
N ALA A 51 3.13 13.14 30.07
CA ALA A 51 2.19 12.58 29.09
C ALA A 51 2.12 13.41 27.79
N THR A 52 2.32 14.73 27.85
CA THR A 52 2.41 15.57 26.64
C THR A 52 3.73 15.43 25.90
N GLN A 53 4.85 15.20 26.61
CA GLN A 53 6.14 14.92 25.98
C GLN A 53 6.16 13.58 25.24
N ASP A 54 5.54 12.54 25.79
CA ASP A 54 5.48 11.22 25.15
C ASP A 54 4.62 11.23 23.89
N VAL A 55 3.47 11.93 23.93
CA VAL A 55 2.60 12.11 22.75
C VAL A 55 3.25 13.01 21.69
N ALA A 56 3.98 14.06 22.08
CA ALA A 56 4.72 14.90 21.15
C ALA A 56 5.86 14.14 20.47
N GLY A 57 6.62 13.33 21.22
CA GLY A 57 7.69 12.49 20.68
C GLY A 57 7.18 11.41 19.72
N ALA A 58 6.07 10.73 20.07
CA ALA A 58 5.45 9.76 19.18
C ALA A 58 4.92 10.41 17.88
N SER A 59 4.32 11.59 17.97
CA SER A 59 3.84 12.33 16.78
C SER A 59 4.99 12.73 15.86
N GLN A 60 6.08 13.24 16.42
CA GLN A 60 7.27 13.60 15.66
C GLN A 60 7.93 12.39 15.00
N SER A 61 8.00 11.25 15.71
CA SER A 61 8.53 10.01 15.12
C SER A 61 7.69 9.47 13.96
N ASN A 62 6.37 9.69 13.99
CA ASN A 62 5.48 9.32 12.89
C ASN A 62 5.67 10.23 11.69
N GLU A 63 5.84 11.55 11.90
CA GLU A 63 6.15 12.51 10.84
C GLU A 63 7.49 12.19 10.15
N ASP A 64 8.51 11.83 10.92
CA ASP A 64 9.81 11.39 10.41
C ASP A 64 9.66 10.10 9.59
N THR A 65 8.89 9.13 10.08
CA THR A 65 8.61 7.87 9.39
C THR A 65 7.85 8.08 8.07
N VAL A 66 6.81 8.93 8.09
CA VAL A 66 6.06 9.29 6.87
C VAL A 66 7.00 9.95 5.86
N SER A 67 7.85 10.87 6.29
CA SER A 67 8.82 11.55 5.43
C SER A 67 9.81 10.58 4.77
N GLU A 68 10.29 9.59 5.51
CA GLU A 68 11.16 8.52 4.97
C GLU A 68 10.42 7.67 3.92
N LEU A 69 9.19 7.25 4.21
CA LEU A 69 8.39 6.46 3.27
C LEU A 69 8.04 7.24 2.01
N ILE A 70 7.75 8.54 2.13
CA ILE A 70 7.57 9.44 0.98
C ILE A 70 8.82 9.42 0.11
N ALA A 71 10.00 9.67 0.71
CA ALA A 71 11.26 9.69 -0.01
C ALA A 71 11.55 8.35 -0.71
N MET A 72 11.34 7.23 0.00
CA MET A 72 11.51 5.90 -0.57
C MET A 72 10.55 5.65 -1.74
N SER A 73 9.30 6.08 -1.62
CA SER A 73 8.32 5.94 -2.70
C SER A 73 8.70 6.74 -3.95
N GLN A 74 9.25 7.96 -3.78
CA GLN A 74 9.74 8.78 -4.90
C GLN A 74 10.96 8.17 -5.58
N ILE A 75 11.88 7.59 -4.79
CA ILE A 75 13.04 6.85 -5.31
C ILE A 75 12.56 5.67 -6.16
N LEU A 76 11.63 4.86 -5.64
CA LEU A 76 11.10 3.70 -6.34
C LEU A 76 10.34 4.07 -7.62
N GLU A 77 9.56 5.14 -7.60
CA GLU A 77 8.94 5.66 -8.83
C GLU A 77 9.98 6.03 -9.89
N GLY A 78 11.07 6.70 -9.48
CA GLY A 78 12.17 7.05 -10.36
C GLY A 78 12.82 5.82 -10.97
N GLN A 79 13.13 4.82 -10.14
CA GLN A 79 13.67 3.54 -10.58
C GLN A 79 12.71 2.84 -11.55
N LEU A 80 11.42 2.83 -11.24
CA LEU A 80 10.40 2.17 -12.05
C LEU A 80 10.19 2.86 -13.40
N ARG A 81 10.33 4.19 -13.48
CA ARG A 81 10.37 4.93 -14.76
C ARG A 81 11.57 4.48 -15.60
N ASN A 82 12.78 4.48 -15.01
CA ASN A 82 13.98 4.04 -15.71
C ASN A 82 13.88 2.59 -16.20
N LEU A 83 13.35 1.69 -15.38
CA LEU A 83 13.13 0.29 -15.75
C LEU A 83 12.11 0.16 -16.88
N ARG A 84 11.04 0.95 -16.88
CA ARG A 84 10.05 0.97 -17.98
C ARG A 84 10.63 1.44 -19.30
N GLU A 85 11.56 2.39 -19.26
CA GLU A 85 12.24 2.90 -20.44
C GLU A 85 13.29 1.92 -20.97
N SER A 86 13.96 1.18 -20.08
CA SER A 86 15.00 0.21 -20.45
C SER A 86 14.46 -1.18 -20.81
N THR A 87 13.27 -1.53 -20.31
CA THR A 87 12.61 -2.80 -20.59
C THR A 87 11.70 -2.66 -21.79
N GLY A 88 11.72 -3.67 -22.68
CA GLY A 88 10.72 -3.78 -23.75
C GLY A 88 9.30 -4.03 -23.23
N SER A 89 8.43 -4.53 -24.10
CA SER A 89 7.04 -4.85 -23.73
C SER A 89 6.96 -5.85 -22.56
N ILE A 90 6.07 -5.59 -21.60
CA ILE A 90 5.71 -6.56 -20.56
C ILE A 90 5.06 -7.80 -21.22
N PRO A 91 5.48 -9.03 -20.87
CA PRO A 91 4.85 -10.24 -21.38
C PRO A 91 3.37 -10.33 -21.00
N ALA A 92 2.55 -10.92 -21.88
CA ALA A 92 1.12 -11.06 -21.66
C ALA A 92 0.77 -11.74 -20.32
N ASP A 93 1.56 -12.73 -19.91
CA ASP A 93 1.37 -13.47 -18.64
C ASP A 93 1.53 -12.57 -17.39
N SER A 94 2.31 -11.49 -17.48
CA SER A 94 2.53 -10.55 -16.37
C SER A 94 1.73 -9.26 -16.53
N ALA A 95 1.18 -8.99 -17.71
CA ALA A 95 0.51 -7.72 -18.02
C ALA A 95 -0.74 -7.49 -17.17
N ALA A 96 -1.56 -8.52 -16.95
CA ALA A 96 -2.74 -8.42 -16.09
C ALA A 96 -2.36 -8.08 -14.65
N TYR A 97 -1.35 -8.76 -14.10
CA TYR A 97 -0.88 -8.53 -12.74
C TYR A 97 -0.25 -7.14 -12.57
N VAL A 98 0.52 -6.66 -13.56
CA VAL A 98 1.06 -5.29 -13.55
C VAL A 98 -0.06 -4.25 -13.57
N ALA A 99 -1.12 -4.47 -14.35
CA ALA A 99 -2.26 -3.56 -14.39
C ALA A 99 -3.01 -3.52 -13.05
N GLU A 100 -3.19 -4.68 -12.40
CA GLU A 100 -3.78 -4.78 -11.07
C GLU A 100 -2.95 -4.01 -10.02
N LEU A 101 -1.62 -4.20 -10.00
CA LEU A 101 -0.76 -3.46 -9.08
C LEU A 101 -0.81 -1.94 -9.32
N GLN A 102 -0.89 -1.50 -10.58
CA GLN A 102 -1.01 -0.07 -10.90
C GLN A 102 -2.35 0.51 -10.44
N ASP A 103 -3.44 -0.25 -10.55
CA ASP A 103 -4.75 0.15 -10.05
C ASP A 103 -4.74 0.26 -8.51
N LEU A 104 -4.12 -0.70 -7.82
CA LEU A 104 -3.93 -0.64 -6.36
C LEU A 104 -3.09 0.57 -5.94
N VAL A 105 -2.03 0.92 -6.68
CA VAL A 105 -1.26 2.15 -6.42
C VAL A 105 -2.14 3.38 -6.58
N ALA A 106 -2.94 3.46 -7.65
CA ALA A 106 -3.84 4.58 -7.88
C ALA A 106 -4.91 4.70 -6.78
N GLN A 107 -5.42 3.56 -6.28
CA GLN A 107 -6.33 3.54 -5.14
C GLN A 107 -5.65 4.07 -3.86
N VAL A 108 -4.46 3.57 -3.53
CA VAL A 108 -3.71 4.03 -2.36
C VAL A 108 -3.35 5.51 -2.47
N ASP A 109 -2.98 6.00 -3.65
CA ASP A 109 -2.71 7.42 -3.89
C ASP A 109 -3.98 8.27 -3.68
N SER A 110 -5.15 7.76 -4.08
CA SER A 110 -6.43 8.42 -3.80
C SER A 110 -6.72 8.48 -2.30
N GLU A 111 -6.44 7.42 -1.55
CA GLU A 111 -6.64 7.40 -0.09
C GLU A 111 -5.62 8.33 0.61
N LEU A 112 -4.36 8.32 0.19
CA LEU A 112 -3.31 9.23 0.67
C LEU A 112 -3.65 10.70 0.44
N SER A 113 -4.36 11.03 -0.64
CA SER A 113 -4.82 12.41 -0.88
C SER A 113 -5.76 12.93 0.22
N MET A 114 -6.47 12.03 0.91
CA MET A 114 -7.38 12.34 2.01
C MET A 114 -6.71 12.23 3.37
N THR A 115 -5.73 11.32 3.51
CA THR A 115 -4.99 11.07 4.74
C THR A 115 -3.47 11.02 4.49
N PRO A 116 -2.83 12.17 4.25
CA PRO A 116 -1.42 12.24 3.84
C PRO A 116 -0.45 11.80 4.94
N ASP A 117 -0.85 11.82 6.20
CA ASP A 117 0.01 11.49 7.35
C ASP A 117 -0.07 10.00 7.74
N SER A 118 -0.72 9.18 6.92
CA SER A 118 -0.92 7.75 7.21
C SER A 118 0.33 6.93 6.89
N VAL A 119 1.09 6.59 7.93
CA VAL A 119 2.24 5.67 7.85
C VAL A 119 1.88 4.35 7.13
N ASN A 120 0.71 3.78 7.43
CA ASN A 120 0.29 2.51 6.84
C ASN A 120 0.06 2.61 5.33
N LEU A 121 -0.57 3.69 4.85
CA LEU A 121 -0.81 3.87 3.42
C LEU A 121 0.48 4.15 2.66
N TRP A 122 1.39 4.95 3.23
CA TRP A 122 2.71 5.16 2.64
C TRP A 122 3.54 3.87 2.58
N GLY A 123 3.48 3.04 3.64
CA GLY A 123 4.12 1.72 3.65
C GLY A 123 3.52 0.79 2.59
N GLN A 124 2.19 0.79 2.42
CA GLN A 124 1.52 0.02 1.38
C GLN A 124 1.93 0.47 -0.01
N ARG A 125 1.98 1.79 -0.25
CA ARG A 125 2.43 2.37 -1.52
C ARG A 125 3.84 1.91 -1.88
N VAL A 126 4.77 1.98 -0.92
CA VAL A 126 6.15 1.51 -1.11
C VAL A 126 6.18 0.03 -1.50
N ASN A 127 5.44 -0.83 -0.80
CA ASN A 127 5.39 -2.26 -1.11
C ASN A 127 4.86 -2.53 -2.53
N LEU A 128 3.80 -1.85 -2.94
CA LEU A 128 3.27 -1.98 -4.30
C LEU A 128 4.28 -1.52 -5.37
N LEU A 129 5.04 -0.45 -5.09
CA LEU A 129 6.09 0.02 -5.99
C LEU A 129 7.28 -0.97 -6.05
N LEU A 130 7.63 -1.61 -4.93
CA LEU A 130 8.64 -2.68 -4.90
C LEU A 130 8.19 -3.90 -5.72
N ASP A 131 6.93 -4.32 -5.58
CA ASP A 131 6.37 -5.43 -6.36
C ASP A 131 6.42 -5.13 -7.86
N LEU A 132 6.05 -3.90 -8.26
CA LEU A 132 6.18 -3.44 -9.63
C LEU A 132 7.65 -3.47 -10.09
N ALA A 133 8.56 -2.87 -9.31
CA ALA A 133 9.98 -2.83 -9.66
C ALA A 133 10.57 -4.23 -9.86
N GLN A 134 10.21 -5.19 -9.00
CA GLN A 134 10.63 -6.58 -9.12
C GLN A 134 10.18 -7.21 -10.44
N ILE A 135 8.93 -6.98 -10.87
CA ILE A 135 8.45 -7.51 -12.16
C ILE A 135 9.28 -6.95 -13.32
N TYR A 136 9.50 -5.63 -13.36
CA TYR A 136 10.27 -5.01 -14.44
C TYR A 136 11.74 -5.43 -14.41
N GLN A 137 12.36 -5.55 -13.23
CA GLN A 137 13.73 -6.03 -13.09
C GLN A 137 13.89 -7.44 -13.67
N HIS A 138 12.98 -8.37 -13.32
CA HIS A 138 12.99 -9.73 -13.89
C HIS A 138 12.79 -9.73 -15.40
N GLN A 139 12.00 -8.81 -15.95
CA GLN A 139 11.87 -8.68 -17.41
C GLN A 139 13.16 -8.22 -18.06
N TRP A 140 13.77 -7.17 -17.50
CA TRP A 140 15.02 -6.61 -17.98
C TRP A 140 16.14 -7.64 -17.99
N GLU A 141 16.28 -8.42 -16.92
CA GLU A 141 17.29 -9.49 -16.82
C GLU A 141 17.09 -10.58 -17.87
N ARG A 142 15.84 -10.99 -18.11
CA ARG A 142 15.53 -11.98 -19.16
C ARG A 142 15.86 -11.45 -20.55
N GLU A 143 15.53 -10.20 -20.82
CA GLU A 143 15.78 -9.58 -22.12
C GLU A 143 17.28 -9.37 -22.37
N TYR A 144 18.00 -8.89 -21.36
CA TYR A 144 19.45 -8.76 -21.42
C TYR A 144 20.15 -10.10 -21.60
N GLY A 145 19.71 -11.14 -20.87
CA GLY A 145 20.24 -12.50 -21.01
C GLY A 145 20.05 -13.05 -22.43
N ARG A 146 18.93 -12.75 -23.09
CA ARG A 146 18.72 -13.12 -24.50
C ARG A 146 19.69 -12.39 -25.42
N MET A 147 19.90 -11.09 -25.25
CA MET A 147 20.83 -10.31 -26.06
C MET A 147 22.28 -10.77 -25.91
N ALA A 148 22.71 -11.12 -24.70
CA ALA A 148 24.07 -11.59 -24.43
C ALA A 148 24.37 -12.99 -25.01
N SER A 149 23.34 -13.73 -25.43
CA SER A 149 23.47 -15.09 -25.98
C SER A 149 23.51 -15.16 -27.51
N LEU A 150 23.35 -14.02 -28.20
CA LEU A 150 23.40 -13.87 -29.66
C LEU A 150 24.83 -13.60 -30.14
#